data_AF-A0A117J3V6-F1
#
_entry.id   AF-A0A117J3V6-F1
#
_cell.length_a   1.000
_cell.length_b   1.000
_cell.length_c   1.000
_cell.angle_alpha   90.00
_cell.angle_beta   90.00
_cell.angle_gamma   90.00
#
_symmetry.space_group_name_H-M   'P 1'
#
loop_
_entity.id
_entity.type
_entity.pdbx_description
1 polymer ?
#
loop_
_entity_poly.entity_id
_entity_poly.type
_entity_poly.pdbx_seq_one_letter_code
_entity_poly.pdbx_strand_id
1 'polypeptide(L)'
;MASPETIVRINALGTVYVNQEFYKVMDGGAIVDIASQGGYMLPGFMTPRRTYPLALTDEDAFVKKLVRRASIMHNEEADPQVAYMITKNFVHWYSAGCALKYMRHHDIRVLSVSPGYVETPMTEKERGKATDMRPQWQG
;
A
#
# COMPACT_ATOMS: atom_id res chain seq x y z
N MET A 1 -5.26 14.54 -4.80
CA MET A 1 -4.44 13.32 -4.98
C MET A 1 -4.79 12.71 -6.33
N ALA A 2 -4.11 11.66 -6.78
CA ALA A 2 -4.56 10.90 -7.95
C ALA A 2 -5.90 10.19 -7.67
N SER A 3 -6.54 9.64 -8.70
CA SER A 3 -7.80 8.89 -8.52
C SER A 3 -7.58 7.62 -7.67
N PRO A 4 -8.63 7.09 -7.02
CA PRO A 4 -8.55 5.83 -6.27
C PRO A 4 -7.99 4.67 -7.11
N GLU A 5 -8.38 4.56 -8.39
CA GLU A 5 -7.86 3.52 -9.27
C GLU A 5 -6.38 3.69 -9.56
N THR A 6 -5.92 4.91 -9.89
CA THR A 6 -4.50 5.18 -10.10
C THR A 6 -3.69 4.83 -8.85
N ILE A 7 -4.19 5.19 -7.66
CA ILE A 7 -3.54 4.86 -6.39
C ILE A 7 -3.47 3.34 -6.17
N VAL A 8 -4.57 2.61 -6.42
CA VAL A 8 -4.61 1.14 -6.30
C VAL A 8 -3.61 0.49 -7.25
N ARG A 9 -3.60 0.87 -8.53
CA ARG A 9 -2.68 0.28 -9.51
C ARG A 9 -1.23 0.56 -9.17
N ILE A 10 -0.89 1.80 -8.82
CA ILE A 10 0.51 2.17 -8.53
C ILE A 10 0.96 1.55 -7.19
N ASN A 11 0.25 1.80 -6.10
CA ASN A 11 0.72 1.42 -4.76
C ASN A 11 0.57 -0.07 -4.48
N ALA A 12 -0.43 -0.75 -5.02
CA ALA A 12 -0.64 -2.18 -4.77
C ALA A 12 -0.03 -3.03 -5.89
N LEU A 13 -0.50 -2.89 -7.13
CA LEU A 13 -0.02 -3.73 -8.23
C LEU A 13 1.43 -3.40 -8.61
N GLY A 14 1.84 -2.14 -8.56
CA GLY A 14 3.25 -1.78 -8.75
C GLY A 14 4.18 -2.53 -7.79
N THR A 15 3.82 -2.64 -6.51
CA THR A 15 4.57 -3.45 -5.54
C THR A 15 4.53 -4.95 -5.89
N VAL A 16 3.39 -5.46 -6.34
CA VAL A 16 3.28 -6.86 -6.77
C VAL A 16 4.24 -7.15 -7.92
N TYR A 17 4.22 -6.33 -8.97
CA TYR A 17 5.06 -6.50 -10.15
C TYR A 17 6.54 -6.42 -9.81
N VAL A 18 6.95 -5.39 -9.06
CA VAL A 18 8.37 -5.23 -8.68
C VAL A 18 8.83 -6.46 -7.90
N ASN A 19 8.10 -6.88 -6.86
CA ASN A 19 8.51 -8.03 -6.06
C ASN A 19 8.59 -9.32 -6.91
N GLN A 20 7.60 -9.55 -7.79
CA GLN A 20 7.57 -10.75 -8.62
C GLN A 20 8.67 -10.78 -9.68
N GLU A 21 8.97 -9.65 -10.33
CA GLU A 21 10.03 -9.61 -11.34
C GLU A 21 11.41 -9.74 -10.71
N PHE A 22 11.66 -9.05 -9.60
CA PHE A 22 12.94 -9.15 -8.90
C PHE A 22 13.16 -10.53 -8.26
N TYR A 23 12.10 -11.18 -7.78
CA TYR A 23 12.17 -12.57 -7.29
C TYR A 23 12.73 -13.56 -8.32
N LYS A 24 12.52 -13.32 -9.63
CA LYS A 24 13.00 -14.22 -10.69
C LYS A 24 14.51 -14.15 -10.89
N VAL A 25 15.15 -13.05 -10.51
CA VAL A 25 16.54 -12.73 -10.87
C VAL A 25 17.45 -12.51 -9.66
N MET A 26 16.89 -12.28 -8.48
CA MET A 26 17.64 -12.14 -7.23
C MET A 26 18.01 -13.51 -6.64
N ASP A 27 19.22 -13.60 -6.11
CA ASP A 27 19.74 -14.75 -5.35
C ASP A 27 20.43 -14.20 -4.08
N GLY A 28 19.60 -13.89 -3.08
CA GLY A 28 19.96 -13.17 -1.87
C GLY A 28 19.56 -11.69 -1.86
N GLY A 29 19.70 -11.05 -0.70
CA GLY A 29 19.52 -9.60 -0.53
C GLY A 29 18.24 -9.20 0.20
N ALA A 30 17.71 -8.02 -0.11
CA ALA A 30 16.50 -7.51 0.52
C ALA A 30 15.62 -6.69 -0.43
N ILE A 31 14.31 -6.86 -0.28
CA ILE A 31 13.27 -6.01 -0.85
C ILE A 31 12.64 -5.23 0.30
N VAL A 32 12.58 -3.90 0.18
CA VAL A 32 12.01 -3.01 1.20
C VAL A 32 10.82 -2.25 0.59
N ASP A 33 9.63 -2.72 0.91
CA ASP A 33 8.38 -2.15 0.42
C ASP A 33 7.99 -0.92 1.26
N ILE A 34 7.84 0.23 0.61
CA ILE A 34 7.45 1.47 1.29
C ILE A 34 5.94 1.48 1.58
N ALA A 35 5.60 1.16 2.82
CA ALA A 35 4.26 1.19 3.35
C ALA A 35 3.99 2.52 4.08
N SER A 36 3.12 2.55 5.09
CA SER A 36 2.80 3.74 5.88
C SER A 36 2.05 3.37 7.17
N GLN A 37 2.22 4.16 8.24
CA GLN A 37 1.33 4.10 9.42
C GLN A 37 -0.15 4.21 9.04
N GLY A 38 -0.47 4.94 7.97
CA GLY A 38 -1.83 5.04 7.41
C GLY A 38 -2.46 3.68 7.06
N GLY A 39 -1.64 2.66 6.78
CA GLY A 39 -2.10 1.28 6.57
C GLY A 39 -2.76 0.65 7.80
N TYR A 40 -2.54 1.17 9.01
CA TYR A 40 -3.16 0.69 10.25
C TYR A 40 -4.33 1.54 10.73
N MET A 41 -4.60 2.68 10.09
CA MET A 41 -5.59 3.65 10.56
C MET A 41 -7.03 3.30 10.18
N LEU A 42 -7.26 2.37 9.24
CA LEU A 42 -8.61 1.95 8.86
C LEU A 42 -9.21 1.00 9.90
N PRO A 43 -10.50 1.19 10.28
CA PRO A 43 -11.24 0.20 11.03
C PRO A 43 -11.24 -1.16 10.33
N GLY A 44 -11.17 -2.26 11.10
CA GLY A 44 -11.04 -3.61 10.54
C GLY A 44 -12.16 -4.00 9.57
N PHE A 45 -13.38 -3.48 9.75
CA PHE A 45 -14.47 -3.72 8.80
C PHE A 45 -14.22 -3.05 7.44
N MET A 46 -13.50 -1.91 7.40
CA MET A 46 -13.15 -1.19 6.17
C MET A 46 -12.02 -1.86 5.38
N THR A 47 -11.14 -2.59 6.05
CA THR A 47 -9.98 -3.25 5.45
C THR A 47 -10.37 -4.49 4.61
N PRO A 48 -10.18 -4.49 3.27
CA PRO A 48 -10.65 -5.57 2.40
C PRO A 48 -9.66 -6.76 2.32
N ARG A 49 -9.21 -7.31 3.46
CA ARG A 49 -8.19 -8.38 3.49
C ARG A 49 -8.55 -9.63 2.69
N ARG A 50 -9.84 -9.97 2.60
CA ARG A 50 -10.33 -11.11 1.80
C ARG A 50 -10.17 -10.90 0.29
N THR A 51 -9.99 -9.66 -0.16
CA THR A 51 -9.78 -9.31 -1.57
C THR A 51 -8.30 -9.43 -1.96
N TYR A 52 -7.37 -9.31 -1.01
CA TYR A 52 -5.94 -9.24 -1.30
C TYR A 52 -5.35 -10.42 -2.08
N PRO A 53 -5.76 -11.69 -1.85
CA PRO A 53 -5.27 -12.80 -2.64
C PRO A 53 -5.54 -12.66 -4.15
N LEU A 54 -6.56 -11.91 -4.56
CA LEU A 54 -6.86 -11.69 -5.98
C LEU A 54 -5.73 -10.96 -6.71
N ALA A 55 -4.90 -10.18 -6.01
CA ALA A 55 -3.72 -9.54 -6.62
C ALA A 55 -2.74 -10.56 -7.24
N LEU A 56 -2.84 -11.84 -6.86
CA LEU A 56 -1.97 -12.92 -7.33
C LEU A 56 -2.65 -13.87 -8.32
N THR A 57 -3.96 -13.73 -8.54
CA THR A 57 -4.75 -14.69 -9.33
C THR A 57 -5.68 -14.04 -10.35
N ASP A 58 -6.21 -12.86 -10.06
CA ASP A 58 -7.18 -12.13 -10.87
C ASP A 58 -7.06 -10.63 -10.59
N GLU A 59 -6.18 -9.99 -11.35
CA GLU A 59 -5.83 -8.58 -11.20
C GLU A 59 -7.05 -7.66 -11.40
N ASP A 60 -7.86 -7.92 -12.43
CA ASP A 60 -9.02 -7.11 -12.74
C ASP A 60 -10.04 -7.16 -11.61
N ALA A 61 -10.31 -8.35 -11.06
CA ALA A 61 -11.19 -8.47 -9.90
C ALA A 61 -10.59 -7.82 -8.65
N PHE A 62 -9.27 -7.88 -8.46
CA PHE A 62 -8.57 -7.19 -7.37
C PHE A 62 -8.77 -5.68 -7.45
N VAL A 63 -8.43 -5.07 -8.59
CA VAL A 63 -8.56 -3.63 -8.81
C VAL A 63 -10.01 -3.20 -8.65
N LYS A 64 -10.94 -3.85 -9.33
CA LYS A 64 -12.38 -3.52 -9.27
C LYS A 64 -12.91 -3.52 -7.83
N LYS A 65 -12.56 -4.54 -7.03
CA LYS A 65 -13.03 -4.66 -5.64
C LYS A 65 -12.35 -3.66 -4.70
N LEU A 66 -11.05 -3.40 -4.86
CA LEU A 66 -10.34 -2.41 -4.05
C LEU A 66 -10.80 -0.99 -4.36
N VAL A 67 -10.96 -0.63 -5.64
CA VAL A 67 -11.50 0.67 -6.07
C VAL A 67 -12.89 0.87 -5.49
N ARG A 68 -13.78 -0.12 -5.62
CA ARG A 68 -15.12 -0.05 -5.01
C ARG A 68 -15.06 0.19 -3.50
N ARG A 69 -14.10 -0.41 -2.79
CA ARG A 69 -13.94 -0.22 -1.35
C ARG A 69 -13.34 1.14 -1.00
N ALA A 70 -12.40 1.62 -1.82
CA ALA A 70 -11.77 2.91 -1.67
C ALA A 70 -12.73 4.07 -1.95
N SER A 71 -13.71 3.88 -2.84
CA SER A 71 -14.71 4.87 -3.21
C SER A 71 -16.00 4.81 -2.39
N ILE A 72 -15.93 4.37 -1.13
CA ILE A 72 -17.10 4.17 -0.28
C ILE A 72 -17.69 5.48 0.26
N MET A 73 -16.88 6.55 0.32
CA MET A 73 -17.35 7.84 0.81
C MET A 73 -18.06 8.63 -0.27
N HIS A 74 -17.91 8.23 -1.54
CA HIS A 74 -18.44 8.94 -2.71
C HIS A 74 -18.05 10.42 -2.69
N ASN A 75 -16.79 10.68 -2.34
CA ASN A 75 -16.26 12.02 -2.11
C ASN A 75 -14.87 12.12 -2.73
N GLU A 76 -14.72 13.00 -3.73
CA GLU A 76 -13.49 13.17 -4.50
C GLU A 76 -12.28 13.65 -3.67
N GLU A 77 -12.51 14.28 -2.53
CA GLU A 77 -11.45 14.72 -1.61
C GLU A 77 -11.02 13.60 -0.65
N ALA A 78 -11.96 12.76 -0.20
CA ALA A 78 -11.73 11.75 0.82
C ALA A 78 -11.35 10.36 0.26
N ASP A 79 -12.00 9.92 -0.82
CA ASP A 79 -11.82 8.59 -1.41
C ASP A 79 -10.36 8.30 -1.83
N PRO A 80 -9.58 9.26 -2.38
CA PRO A 80 -8.16 9.05 -2.64
C PRO A 80 -7.36 8.70 -1.39
N GLN A 81 -7.70 9.28 -0.24
CA GLN A 81 -7.03 8.91 1.02
C GLN A 81 -7.42 7.52 1.47
N VAL A 82 -8.70 7.16 1.36
CA VAL A 82 -9.14 5.79 1.69
C VAL A 82 -8.42 4.78 0.80
N ALA A 83 -8.25 5.09 -0.50
CA ALA A 83 -7.44 4.29 -1.43
C ALA A 83 -5.99 4.16 -0.95
N TYR A 84 -5.36 5.26 -0.54
CA TYR A 84 -4.01 5.26 0.01
C TYR A 84 -3.92 4.34 1.24
N MET A 85 -4.82 4.49 2.22
CA MET A 85 -4.79 3.67 3.43
C MET A 85 -5.02 2.18 3.14
N ILE A 86 -5.98 1.85 2.26
CA ILE A 86 -6.24 0.47 1.83
C ILE A 86 -5.01 -0.14 1.15
N THR A 87 -4.37 0.61 0.25
CA THR A 87 -3.20 0.12 -0.49
C THR A 87 -1.98 -0.03 0.41
N LYS A 88 -1.77 0.87 1.37
CA LYS A 88 -0.70 0.70 2.36
C LYS A 88 -0.95 -0.49 3.30
N ASN A 89 -2.20 -0.76 3.66
CA ASN A 89 -2.54 -2.00 4.36
C ASN A 89 -2.26 -3.25 3.52
N PHE A 90 -2.61 -3.21 2.23
CA PHE A 90 -2.29 -4.29 1.29
C PHE A 90 -0.78 -4.54 1.21
N VAL A 91 0.04 -3.50 1.10
CA VAL A 91 1.50 -3.63 1.05
C VAL A 91 2.02 -4.36 2.31
N HIS A 92 1.57 -3.98 3.51
CA HIS A 92 1.94 -4.71 4.73
C HIS A 92 1.61 -6.20 4.67
N TRP A 93 0.40 -6.54 4.19
CA TRP A 93 -0.04 -7.93 4.03
C TRP A 93 0.79 -8.67 2.97
N TYR A 94 1.06 -8.02 1.84
CA TYR A 94 1.75 -8.61 0.71
C TYR A 94 3.23 -8.85 1.01
N SER A 95 3.94 -7.88 1.60
CA SER A 95 5.33 -8.03 2.02
C SER A 95 5.51 -9.20 3.01
N ALA A 96 4.56 -9.35 3.95
CA ALA A 96 4.56 -10.49 4.88
C ALA A 96 4.40 -11.84 4.16
N GLY A 97 3.52 -11.90 3.14
CA GLY A 97 3.36 -13.08 2.30
C GLY A 97 4.60 -13.41 1.47
N CYS A 98 5.25 -12.40 0.88
CA CYS A 98 6.49 -12.55 0.12
C CYS A 98 7.64 -13.03 1.01
N ALA A 99 7.79 -12.48 2.23
CA ALA A 99 8.90 -12.78 3.12
C ALA A 99 9.10 -14.29 3.36
N LEU A 100 8.01 -15.04 3.55
CA LEU A 100 8.09 -16.49 3.77
C LEU A 100 8.58 -17.25 2.53
N LYS A 101 8.00 -16.95 1.36
CA LYS A 101 8.33 -17.63 0.11
C LYS A 101 9.73 -17.26 -0.36
N TYR A 102 10.05 -15.97 -0.33
CA TYR A 102 11.25 -15.43 -0.97
C TYR A 102 12.52 -15.81 -0.22
N MET A 103 12.47 -15.80 1.12
CA MET A 103 13.56 -16.27 1.95
C MET A 103 13.87 -17.75 1.72
N ARG A 104 12.82 -18.61 1.65
CA ARG A 104 13.00 -20.07 1.52
C ARG A 104 13.61 -20.51 0.20
N HIS A 105 13.32 -19.79 -0.88
CA HIS A 105 13.70 -20.21 -2.23
C HIS A 105 14.93 -19.47 -2.75
N HIS A 106 15.19 -18.24 -2.32
CA HIS A 106 16.21 -17.37 -2.90
C HIS A 106 16.99 -16.56 -1.85
N ASP A 107 16.88 -16.84 -0.55
CA ASP A 107 17.56 -16.06 0.52
C ASP A 107 17.26 -14.54 0.50
N ILE A 108 16.10 -14.15 -0.04
CA ILE A 108 15.68 -12.75 -0.13
C ILE A 108 14.83 -12.39 1.09
N ARG A 109 15.27 -11.38 1.85
CA ARG A 109 14.46 -10.80 2.94
C ARG A 109 13.47 -9.79 2.38
N VAL A 110 12.22 -9.85 2.83
CA VAL A 110 11.20 -8.86 2.44
C VAL A 110 10.67 -8.16 3.68
N LEU A 111 10.69 -6.83 3.67
CA LEU A 111 10.24 -6.00 4.77
C LEU A 111 9.30 -4.91 4.24
N SER A 112 8.34 -4.51 5.06
CA SER A 112 7.59 -3.27 4.83
C SER A 112 8.01 -2.22 5.86
N VAL A 113 8.25 -0.98 5.41
CA VAL A 113 8.69 0.12 6.27
C VAL A 113 7.74 1.30 6.15
N SER A 114 7.41 1.92 7.27
CA SER A 114 6.82 3.26 7.27
C SER A 114 7.92 4.29 7.56
N PRO A 115 8.16 5.24 6.64
CA PRO A 115 9.21 6.25 6.82
C PRO A 115 8.85 7.36 7.82
N GLY A 116 7.64 7.34 8.40
CA GLY A 116 7.11 8.47 9.16
C GLY A 116 6.73 9.66 8.27
N TYR A 117 6.65 10.85 8.86
CA TYR A 117 6.44 12.09 8.12
C TYR A 117 7.78 12.58 7.55
N VAL A 118 7.85 12.78 6.23
CA VAL A 118 9.04 13.28 5.53
C VAL A 118 8.62 14.39 4.58
N GLU A 119 9.27 15.55 4.67
CA GLU A 119 8.95 16.69 3.80
C GLU A 119 9.27 16.39 2.35
N THR A 120 8.22 16.25 1.55
CA THR A 120 8.27 15.95 0.11
C THR A 120 7.10 16.65 -0.60
N PRO A 121 7.13 16.74 -1.95
CA PRO A 121 5.98 17.23 -2.72
C PRO A 121 4.66 16.45 -2.47
N MET A 122 4.74 15.22 -1.95
CA MET A 122 3.56 14.45 -1.53
C MET A 122 2.97 15.01 -0.24
N THR A 123 3.77 15.12 0.83
CA THR A 123 3.30 15.61 2.13
C THR A 123 2.88 17.07 2.09
N GLU A 124 3.46 17.88 1.19
CA GLU A 124 3.00 19.25 0.95
C GLU A 124 1.56 19.30 0.42
N LYS A 125 1.19 18.38 -0.48
CA LYS A 125 -0.18 18.28 -1.02
C LYS A 125 -1.19 17.72 -0.01
N GLU A 126 -0.71 17.10 1.06
CA GLU A 126 -1.48 16.55 2.17
C GLU A 126 -1.64 17.55 3.33
N ARG A 127 -0.91 18.67 3.30
CA ARG A 127 -0.93 19.70 4.35
C ARG A 127 -2.36 20.24 4.57
N GLY A 128 -2.77 20.27 5.84
CA GLY A 128 -4.08 20.79 6.27
C GLY A 128 -5.27 19.89 5.95
N LYS A 129 -5.04 18.69 5.41
CA LYS A 129 -6.10 17.69 5.16
C LYS A 129 -6.19 16.73 6.34
N ALA A 130 -7.25 15.91 6.39
CA ALA A 130 -7.38 14.83 7.37
C ALA A 130 -6.22 13.80 7.33
N THR A 131 -5.38 13.89 6.31
CA THR A 131 -4.25 13.01 5.99
C THR A 131 -2.92 13.59 6.49
N ASP A 132 -2.95 14.81 7.01
CA ASP A 132 -1.78 15.52 7.49
C ASP A 132 -1.25 14.85 8.76
N MET A 133 -0.16 14.09 8.60
CA MET A 133 0.51 13.42 9.71
C MET A 133 1.69 14.24 10.27
N ARG A 134 1.70 15.57 10.04
CA ARG A 134 2.69 16.44 10.66
C ARG A 134 2.66 16.24 12.18
N PRO A 135 3.83 16.00 12.81
CA PRO A 135 3.91 15.99 14.26
C PRO A 135 3.39 17.32 14.81
N GLN A 136 2.45 17.28 15.76
CA GLN A 136 1.87 18.48 16.39
C GLN A 136 2.81 19.11 17.45
N TRP A 137 4.10 18.79 17.43
CA TRP A 137 5.08 19.42 18.30
C TRP A 137 5.38 20.83 17.79
N GLN A 138 4.48 21.75 18.08
CA GLN A 138 4.75 23.19 18.01
C GLN A 138 5.24 23.61 19.39
N GLY A 139 6.54 23.89 19.48
CA GLY A 139 7.11 24.78 20.49
C GLY A 139 7.14 26.20 19.96
#